data_AF-A0A166ESV4-F1
#
_entry.id   AF-A0A166ESV4-F1
#
_cell.length_a   1.000
_cell.length_b   1.000
_cell.length_c   1.000
_cell.angle_alpha   90.00
_cell.angle_beta   90.00
_cell.angle_gamma   90.00
#
_symmetry.space_group_name_H-M   'P 1'
#
loop_
_entity.id
_entity.type
_entity.pdbx_description
1 polymer ?
#
loop_
_entity_poly.entity_id
_entity_poly.type
_entity_poly.pdbx_seq_one_letter_code
_entity_poly.pdbx_strand_id
1 'polypeptide(L)' 'MWGIEHPLDVYSYLFKEESDKEFSIYGLMRKGKYDSFSDEDRKIIENDKDISIEEVKVKDPNNPAKLIESILIRG' A
#
# COMPACT_ATOMS: atom_id res chain seq x y z
N MET A 1 -20.17 4.41 -18.38
CA MET A 1 -20.41 3.29 -17.46
C MET A 1 -19.27 3.28 -16.46
N TRP A 2 -19.54 3.47 -15.17
CA TRP A 2 -18.52 3.31 -14.13
C TRP A 2 -18.28 1.82 -13.96
N GLY A 3 -17.31 1.27 -14.71
CA GLY A 3 -16.76 -0.02 -14.38
C GLY A 3 -16.00 0.14 -13.08
N ILE A 4 -16.36 -0.65 -12.06
CA ILE A 4 -15.51 -0.79 -10.88
C ILE A 4 -14.32 -1.63 -11.36
N GLU A 5 -13.21 -0.97 -11.68
CA GLU A 5 -11.96 -1.65 -11.99
C GLU A 5 -11.47 -2.41 -10.75
N HIS A 6 -10.85 -3.56 -10.97
CA HIS A 6 -10.32 -4.34 -9.86
C HIS A 6 -9.20 -3.52 -9.18
N PRO A 7 -9.09 -3.52 -7.84
CA PRO A 7 -8.06 -2.75 -7.16
C PRO A 7 -6.64 -3.03 -7.65
N LEU A 8 -6.35 -4.27 -8.05
CA LEU A 8 -5.05 -4.63 -8.63
C LEU A 8 -4.78 -3.93 -9.96
N ASP A 9 -5.80 -3.71 -10.79
CA ASP A 9 -5.66 -2.97 -12.04
C ASP A 9 -5.43 -1.47 -11.76
N VAL A 10 -6.25 -0.90 -10.86
CA VAL A 10 -6.18 0.51 -10.46
C VAL A 10 -4.81 0.86 -9.87
N TYR A 11 -4.25 -0.03 -9.04
CA TYR A 11 -2.98 0.17 -8.34
C TYR A 11 -1.83 -0.66 -8.93
N SER A 12 -1.96 -1.14 -10.18
CA SER A 12 -0.93 -1.92 -10.88
C SER A 12 0.43 -1.22 -10.93
N TYR A 13 0.47 0.11 -10.88
CA TYR A 13 1.70 0.90 -10.80
C TYR A 13 2.44 0.81 -9.45
N LEU A 14 1.78 0.27 -8.41
CA LEU A 14 2.32 0.08 -7.06
C LEU A 14 2.68 -1.38 -6.78
N PHE A 15 1.94 -2.31 -7.39
CA PHE A 15 2.16 -3.75 -7.22
C PHE A 15 3.11 -4.25 -8.29
N LYS A 16 4.26 -4.77 -7.86
CA LYS A 16 5.17 -5.50 -8.74
C LYS A 16 4.94 -6.98 -8.50
N GLU A 17 4.71 -7.74 -9.55
CA GLU A 17 4.63 -9.19 -9.43
C GLU A 17 6.00 -9.72 -9.02
N GLU A 18 6.12 -10.23 -7.79
CA GLU A 18 7.26 -11.02 -7.36
C GLU A 18 7.04 -12.45 -7.85
N SER A 19 7.65 -12.81 -8.97
CA SER A 19 7.44 -14.10 -9.66
C SER A 19 7.87 -15.34 -8.86
N ASP A 20 8.53 -15.16 -7.72
CA ASP A 20 9.10 -16.22 -6.89
C ASP A 20 8.27 -16.57 -5.63
N LYS A 21 7.15 -15.89 -5.37
CA LYS A 21 6.33 -16.13 -4.16
C LYS A 21 5.04 -16.88 -4.49
N GLU A 22 4.76 -17.97 -3.78
CA GLU A 22 3.49 -18.70 -3.88
C GLU A 22 2.28 -17.89 -3.37
N PHE A 23 2.54 -16.93 -2.49
CA PHE A 23 1.53 -16.06 -1.90
C PHE A 23 2.11 -14.69 -1.59
N SER A 24 1.32 -13.63 -1.75
CA SER A 24 1.72 -12.27 -1.38
C SER A 24 0.55 -11.53 -0.76
N ILE A 25 0.83 -10.81 0.32
CA ILE A 25 -0.11 -9.88 0.94
C ILE A 25 0.31 -8.46 0.65
N TYR A 26 -0.67 -7.65 0.28
CA TYR A 26 -0.50 -6.23 0.08
C TYR A 26 -1.46 -5.44 0.96
N GLY A 27 -0.92 -4.51 1.74
CA GLY A 27 -1.68 -3.52 2.49
C GLY A 27 -1.40 -2.12 1.97
N LEU A 28 -2.44 -1.36 1.65
CA LEU A 28 -2.31 0.04 1.21
C LEU A 28 -3.18 0.94 2.07
N MET A 29 -2.59 1.96 2.67
CA MET A 29 -3.33 2.93 3.48
C MET A 29 -2.70 4.31 3.45
N ARG A 30 -3.47 5.34 3.82
CA ARG A 30 -2.94 6.71 3.94
C ARG A 30 -1.90 6.77 5.04
N LYS A 31 -0.83 7.54 4.82
CA LYS A 31 0.22 7.78 5.81
C LYS A 31 -0.34 8.33 7.12
N GLY A 32 -1.22 9.34 7.05
CA GLY A 32 -1.88 9.87 8.25
C GLY A 32 -2.73 8.86 9.02
N LYS A 33 -3.24 7.79 8.37
CA LYS A 33 -3.92 6.69 9.07
C LYS A 33 -2.91 5.73 9.69
N TYR A 34 -1.83 5.40 8.98
CA TYR A 34 -0.74 4.59 9.52
C TYR A 34 -0.14 5.24 10.77
N ASP A 35 0.14 6.54 10.71
CA ASP A 35 0.67 7.33 11.83
C ASP A 35 -0.30 7.50 13.00
N SER A 36 -1.59 7.18 12.80
CA SER A 36 -2.59 7.20 13.88
C SER A 36 -2.54 5.95 14.78
N PHE A 37 -1.84 4.89 14.37
CA PHE A 37 -1.65 3.69 15.19
C PHE A 37 -0.60 3.92 16.27
N SER A 38 -0.64 3.09 17.31
CA SER A 38 0.33 3.18 18.40
C SER A 38 1.75 2.89 17.89
N ASP A 39 2.75 3.43 18.58
CA ASP A 39 4.15 3.16 18.24
C ASP A 39 4.51 1.68 18.42
N GLU A 40 3.90 1.02 19.42
CA GLU A 40 4.06 -0.41 19.67
C GLU A 40 3.56 -1.25 18.50
N ASP A 41 2.35 -0.96 18.00
CA ASP A 41 1.75 -1.69 16.87
C ASP A 41 2.57 -1.49 15.58
N ARG A 42 3.03 -0.27 15.31
CA ARG A 42 3.86 0.01 14.13
C ARG A 42 5.19 -0.73 14.20
N LYS A 43 5.85 -0.70 15.36
CA LYS A 43 7.12 -1.40 15.57
C LYS A 43 7.03 -2.91 15.41
N ILE A 44 5.90 -3.54 15.73
CA ILE A 44 5.74 -4.99 15.52
C ILE A 44 5.89 -5.31 14.03
N ILE A 45 5.29 -4.51 13.16
CA ILE A 45 5.31 -4.73 11.71
C ILE A 45 6.66 -4.27 11.12
N GLU A 46 7.18 -3.11 11.56
CA GLU A 46 8.45 -2.56 11.06
C GLU A 46 9.68 -3.42 11.41
N ASN A 47 9.62 -4.21 12.48
CA ASN A 47 10.71 -5.12 12.87
C ASN A 47 10.55 -6.53 12.31
N ASP A 48 9.45 -6.84 11.63
CA ASP A 48 9.26 -8.12 10.97
C ASP A 48 10.13 -8.18 9.71
N LYS A 49 10.92 -9.25 9.55
CA LYS A 49 11.89 -9.38 8.44
C LYS A 49 11.22 -9.81 7.14
N ASP A 50 10.04 -10.40 7.22
CA ASP A 50 9.30 -10.89 6.07
C ASP A 50 8.35 -9.81 5.53
N ILE A 51 8.24 -8.67 6.23
CA ILE A 51 7.39 -7.54 5.83
C ILE A 51 8.24 -6.37 5.31
N SER A 52 7.95 -5.90 4.10
CA SER A 52 8.46 -4.64 3.56
C SER A 52 7.44 -3.53 3.74
N ILE A 53 7.90 -2.37 4.23
CA ILE A 53 7.08 -1.16 4.36
C ILE A 53 7.73 -0.05 3.53
N GLU A 54 6.94 0.54 2.62
CA GLU A 54 7.39 1.57 1.71
C GLU A 54 6.42 2.76 1.69
N GLU A 55 6.97 3.97 1.74
CA GLU A 55 6.18 5.18 1.53
C GLU A 55 5.93 5.38 0.03
N VAL A 56 4.66 5.41 -0.36
CA VAL A 56 4.23 5.54 -1.75
C VAL A 56 3.26 6.71 -1.93
N LYS A 57 3.12 7.16 -3.17
CA LYS A 57 2.19 8.22 -3.56
C LYS A 57 1.09 7.65 -4.43
N VAL A 58 -0.14 7.69 -3.93
CA VAL A 58 -1.33 7.19 -4.63
C VAL A 58 -2.03 8.34 -5.33
N LYS A 59 -2.48 8.16 -6.57
CA LYS A 59 -3.25 9.18 -7.29
C LYS A 59 -4.60 9.42 -6.61
N ASP A 60 -4.96 10.68 -6.39
CA ASP A 60 -6.28 11.01 -5.85
C ASP A 60 -7.36 10.67 -6.89
N PRO A 61 -8.39 9.88 -6.53
CA PRO A 61 -9.43 9.45 -7.47
C PRO A 61 -10.28 10.63 -8.00
N ASN A 62 -10.35 11.74 -7.26
CA ASN A 62 -11.04 12.96 -7.69
C ASN A 62 -10.14 13.87 -8.54
N ASN A 63 -8.81 13.75 -8.39
CA ASN A 63 -7.85 14.53 -9.16
C ASN A 63 -6.48 13.83 -9.27
N PRO A 64 -6.21 13.09 -10.36
CA PRO A 64 -4.98 12.32 -10.53
C PRO A 64 -3.68 13.14 -10.51
N ALA A 65 -3.74 14.47 -10.69
CA ALA A 65 -2.58 15.35 -10.54
C ALA A 65 -2.18 15.55 -9.06
N LYS A 66 -3.09 15.28 -8.13
CA LYS A 66 -2.82 15.26 -6.70
C LYS A 66 -2.38 13.85 -6.28
N LEU A 67 -1.34 13.82 -5.47
CA LEU A 67 -0.77 12.60 -4.92
C LEU A 67 -1.06 12.56 -3.42
N ILE A 68 -1.59 11.43 -2.96
CA ILE A 68 -1.90 11.15 -1.56
C ILE A 68 -0.74 10.33 -0.96
N GLU A 69 -0.12 10.86 0.10
CA GLU A 69 0.90 10.14 0.84
C GLU A 69 0.30 8.90 1.51
N SER A 70 0.89 7.75 1.21
CA SER A 70 0.39 6.43 1.58
C SER A 70 1.55 5.52 1.99
N ILE A 71 1.22 4.51 2.78
CA ILE A 71 2.13 3.43 3.15
C ILE A 71 1.66 2.17 2.43
N LEU A 72 2.61 1.51 1.77
CA LEU A 72 2.45 0.21 1.14
C LEU A 72 3.20 -0.82 1.98
N ILE A 73 2.49 -1.86 2.38
CA ILE A 73 2.99 -2.98 3.16
C ILE A 73 2.96 -4.21 2.26
N ARG A 74 4.07 -4.97 2.21
CA ARG A 74 4.22 -6.20 1.41
C ARG A 74 4.71 -7.33 2.30
N GLY A 75 4.08 -8.50 2.23
CA GLY A 75 4.52 -9.75 2.85
C GLY A 75 4.59 -10.84 1.78
#